data_AF-A0AAD1GYR9-F1
#
_entry.id   AF-A0AAD1GYR9-F1
#
_cell.length_a   1.000
_cell.length_b   1.000
_cell.length_c   1.000
_cell.angle_alpha   90.00
_cell.angle_beta   90.00
_cell.angle_gamma   90.00
#
_symmetry.space_group_name_H-M   'P 1'
#
loop_
_entity.id
_entity.type
_entity.pdbx_description
1 polymer ?
#
loop_
_entity_poly.entity_id
_entity_poly.type
_entity_poly.pdbx_seq_one_letter_code
_entity_poly.pdbx_strand_id
1 'polypeptide(L)'
;MPVSTQEKVAALSRDFGSQRRLAELLGVNAAQITRWRRGEGIDDINAGRVDLLDLVMARLLRLYSGAAAERWLVGMNPSLGGRRPIDLIRRDQTREVLDAIANEQAGSFA
;
A
#
# COMPACT_ATOMS: atom_id res chain seq x y z
N MET A 1 15.82 -10.33 -10.89
CA MET A 1 16.19 -9.42 -9.79
C MET A 1 14.90 -8.97 -9.11
N PRO A 2 14.83 -8.92 -7.77
CA PRO A 2 13.70 -8.31 -7.07
C PRO A 2 13.59 -6.82 -7.45
N VAL A 3 12.36 -6.31 -7.59
CA VAL A 3 12.09 -4.90 -7.88
C VAL A 3 12.63 -4.05 -6.74
N SER A 4 13.37 -2.99 -7.07
CA SER A 4 13.95 -2.10 -6.06
C SER A 4 12.86 -1.31 -5.33
N THR A 5 13.08 -0.97 -4.07
CA THR A 5 12.14 -0.13 -3.31
C THR A 5 11.91 1.22 -3.98
N GLN A 6 12.93 1.77 -4.64
CA GLN A 6 12.83 2.99 -5.43
C GLN A 6 11.79 2.87 -6.56
N GLU A 7 11.84 1.77 -7.31
CA GLU A 7 10.89 1.51 -8.40
C GLU A 7 9.47 1.33 -7.87
N LYS A 8 9.30 0.63 -6.74
CA LYS A 8 7.99 0.48 -6.08
C LYS A 8 7.42 1.82 -5.65
N VAL A 9 8.21 2.69 -5.01
CA VAL A 9 7.77 4.05 -4.63
C VAL A 9 7.36 4.86 -5.87
N ALA A 10 8.10 4.73 -6.98
CA ALA A 10 7.76 5.42 -8.22
C ALA A 10 6.48 4.88 -8.87
N ALA A 11 6.25 3.56 -8.84
CA ALA A 11 5.03 2.92 -9.32
C ALA A 11 3.81 3.34 -8.48
N LEU A 12 3.89 3.18 -7.15
CA LEU A 12 2.82 3.58 -6.23
C LEU A 12 2.48 5.06 -6.32
N SER A 13 3.48 5.95 -6.46
CA SER A 13 3.24 7.38 -6.65
C SER A 13 2.41 7.69 -7.91
N ARG A 14 2.55 6.88 -8.96
CA ARG A 14 1.78 6.99 -10.20
C ARG A 14 0.37 6.46 -10.01
N ASP A 15 0.24 5.30 -9.36
CA ASP A 15 -1.05 4.64 -9.13
C ASP A 15 -1.98 5.48 -8.25
N PHE A 16 -1.42 6.16 -7.24
CA PHE A 16 -2.14 7.13 -6.40
C PHE A 16 -2.17 8.56 -6.98
N GLY A 17 -1.66 8.76 -8.19
CA GLY A 17 -1.66 10.05 -8.90
C GLY A 17 -0.68 11.11 -8.38
N SER A 18 -0.09 10.96 -7.18
CA SER A 18 0.95 11.88 -6.70
C SER A 18 1.82 11.32 -5.57
N GLN A 19 3.05 11.85 -5.45
CA GLN A 19 3.94 11.60 -4.31
C GLN A 19 3.35 12.07 -2.98
N ARG A 20 2.65 13.20 -2.99
CA ARG A 20 1.97 13.73 -1.79
C ARG A 20 0.91 12.75 -1.30
N ARG A 21 0.15 12.16 -2.21
CA ARG A 21 -0.87 11.18 -1.84
C ARG A 21 -0.25 9.91 -1.26
N LEU A 22 0.82 9.40 -1.86
CA LEU A 22 1.58 8.28 -1.28
C LEU A 22 2.12 8.61 0.12
N ALA A 23 2.65 9.82 0.31
CA ALA A 23 3.14 10.28 1.60
C ALA A 23 2.03 10.29 2.67
N GLU A 24 0.85 10.82 2.31
CA GLU A 24 -0.33 10.80 3.17
C GLU A 24 -0.75 9.38 3.54
N LEU A 25 -0.77 8.46 2.56
CA LEU A 25 -1.14 7.06 2.76
C LEU A 25 -0.14 6.34 3.67
N LEU A 26 1.16 6.58 3.50
CA LEU A 26 2.19 5.97 4.36
C LEU A 26 2.37 6.71 5.70
N GLY A 27 1.78 7.89 5.88
CA GLY A 27 1.93 8.69 7.09
C GLY A 27 3.34 9.27 7.25
N VAL A 28 3.99 9.63 6.14
CA VAL A 28 5.35 10.16 6.09
C VAL A 28 5.40 11.53 5.42
N ASN A 29 6.53 12.22 5.51
CA ASN A 29 6.71 13.50 4.84
C ASN A 29 6.92 13.30 3.32
N ALA A 30 6.32 14.15 2.48
CA ALA A 30 6.50 14.12 1.02
C ALA A 30 7.99 14.22 0.59
N ALA A 31 8.82 14.94 1.35
CA ALA A 31 10.26 15.00 1.12
C ALA A 31 10.96 13.63 1.28
N GLN A 32 10.44 12.76 2.17
CA GLN A 32 10.94 11.39 2.28
C GLN A 32 10.61 10.59 1.02
N ILE A 33 9.39 10.69 0.49
CA ILE A 33 9.00 10.05 -0.78
C ILE A 33 9.92 10.50 -1.92
N THR A 34 10.22 11.79 -2.01
CA THR A 34 11.13 12.31 -3.04
C THR A 34 12.55 11.72 -2.92
N ARG A 35 13.08 11.57 -1.70
CA ARG A 35 14.39 10.93 -1.47
C ARG A 35 14.37 9.43 -1.79
N TRP A 36 13.34 8.71 -1.36
CA TRP A 36 13.21 7.28 -1.64
C TRP A 36 13.12 6.99 -3.15
N ARG A 37 12.46 7.87 -3.92
CA ARG A 37 12.45 7.81 -5.39
C ARG A 37 13.81 8.03 -6.06
N ARG A 38 14.80 8.55 -5.33
CA ARG A 38 16.19 8.67 -5.77
C ARG A 38 17.07 7.53 -5.24
N GLY A 39 16.49 6.58 -4.51
CA GLY A 39 17.21 5.48 -3.86
C GLY A 39 17.88 5.88 -2.55
N GLU A 40 17.48 7.00 -1.94
CA GLU A 40 18.18 7.58 -0.79
C GLU A 40 17.37 7.44 0.51
N GLY A 41 18.00 6.92 1.57
CA GLY A 41 17.57 7.12 2.96
C GLY A 41 16.18 6.59 3.31
N ILE A 42 15.81 5.44 2.75
CA ILE A 42 14.74 4.62 3.30
C ILE A 42 15.33 3.66 4.33
N ASP A 43 14.68 3.55 5.48
CA ASP A 43 15.00 2.55 6.50
C ASP A 43 14.21 1.24 6.24
N ASP A 44 14.61 0.16 6.90
CA ASP A 44 13.99 -1.16 6.69
C ASP A 44 12.50 -1.18 7.04
N ILE A 45 12.07 -0.37 8.02
CA ILE A 45 10.67 -0.26 8.45
C ILE A 45 9.82 0.33 7.32
N ASN A 46 10.25 1.45 6.75
CA ASN A 46 9.53 2.10 5.66
C ASN A 46 9.65 1.31 4.35
N ALA A 47 10.77 0.61 4.12
CA ALA A 47 10.90 -0.33 3.01
C ALA A 47 9.85 -1.45 3.11
N GLY A 48 9.68 -2.05 4.31
CA GLY A 48 8.65 -3.06 4.55
C GLY A 48 7.23 -2.53 4.32
N ARG A 49 6.93 -1.30 4.75
CA ARG A 49 5.62 -0.66 4.49
C ARG A 49 5.35 -0.45 3.00
N VAL A 50 6.37 -0.01 2.25
CA VAL A 50 6.29 0.14 0.80
C VAL A 50 6.07 -1.21 0.13
N ASP A 51 6.79 -2.24 0.55
CA ASP A 51 6.68 -3.60 0.01
C ASP A 51 5.28 -4.19 0.25
N LEU A 52 4.74 -4.01 1.46
CA LEU A 52 3.38 -4.45 1.77
C LEU A 52 2.35 -3.68 0.95
N LEU A 53 2.46 -2.36 0.84
CA LEU A 53 1.54 -1.55 0.05
C LEU A 53 1.57 -1.90 -1.44
N ASP A 54 2.76 -2.15 -1.99
CA ASP A 54 2.97 -2.61 -3.37
C ASP A 54 2.25 -3.94 -3.62
N LEU A 55 2.45 -4.93 -2.74
CA LEU A 55 1.75 -6.21 -2.82
C LEU A 55 0.22 -6.06 -2.74
N VAL A 56 -0.27 -5.24 -1.80
CA VAL A 56 -1.70 -4.97 -1.63
C VAL A 56 -2.29 -4.35 -2.89
N MET A 57 -1.65 -3.31 -3.43
CA MET A 57 -2.10 -2.63 -4.65
C MET A 57 -2.07 -3.56 -5.85
N ALA A 58 -0.98 -4.33 -6.04
CA ALA A 58 -0.87 -5.30 -7.11
C ALA A 58 -2.00 -6.34 -7.07
N ARG A 59 -2.52 -6.67 -5.88
CA ARG A 59 -3.66 -7.57 -5.77
C ARG A 59 -5.01 -6.88 -5.99
N LEU A 60 -5.23 -5.73 -5.37
CA LEU A 60 -6.50 -5.00 -5.50
C LEU A 60 -6.74 -4.55 -6.94
N LEU A 61 -5.70 -4.15 -7.67
CA LEU A 61 -5.80 -3.75 -9.08
C LEU A 61 -6.20 -4.89 -10.02
N ARG A 62 -6.16 -6.15 -9.58
CA ARG A 62 -6.72 -7.28 -10.34
C ARG A 62 -8.23 -7.41 -10.18
N LEU A 63 -8.80 -6.80 -9.14
CA LEU A 63 -10.22 -6.88 -8.77
C LEU A 63 -10.94 -5.55 -9.04
N TYR A 64 -10.23 -4.44 -8.91
CA TYR A 64 -10.80 -3.10 -8.88
C TYR A 64 -10.02 -2.13 -9.77
N SER A 65 -10.69 -1.05 -10.17
CA SER A 65 -10.00 0.13 -10.69
C SER A 65 -9.13 0.78 -9.62
N GLY A 66 -8.13 1.56 -10.01
CA GLY A 66 -7.22 2.24 -9.06
C GLY A 66 -7.96 3.07 -8.01
N ALA A 67 -8.99 3.82 -8.42
CA ALA A 67 -9.81 4.60 -7.48
C ALA A 67 -10.59 3.73 -6.48
N ALA A 68 -11.07 2.56 -6.90
CA ALA A 68 -11.76 1.63 -6.02
C ALA A 68 -10.80 0.89 -5.08
N ALA A 69 -9.60 0.53 -5.56
CA ALA A 69 -8.52 -0.03 -4.73
C ALA A 69 -8.08 0.96 -3.64
N GLU A 70 -7.91 2.24 -3.99
CA GLU A 70 -7.58 3.26 -3.00
C GLU A 70 -8.70 3.44 -1.97
N ARG A 71 -9.97 3.44 -2.40
CA ARG A 71 -11.12 3.49 -1.48
C ARG A 71 -11.15 2.30 -0.53
N TRP A 72 -10.78 1.11 -0.99
CA TRP A 72 -10.67 -0.08 -0.13
C TRP A 72 -9.59 0.10 0.94
N LEU A 73 -8.43 0.68 0.58
CA LEU A 73 -7.32 0.94 1.52
C LEU A 73 -7.68 1.93 2.62
N VAL A 74 -8.38 3.01 2.28
CA VAL A 74 -8.73 4.10 3.21
C VAL A 74 -10.10 3.94 3.84
N GLY A 75 -10.92 3.01 3.34
CA GLY A 75 -12.25 2.69 3.85
C GLY A 75 -12.21 1.74 5.04
N MET A 76 -13.31 1.70 5.79
CA MET A 76 -13.48 0.75 6.89
C MET A 76 -13.67 -0.65 6.30
N ASN A 77 -12.84 -1.61 6.70
CA ASN A 77 -12.89 -2.96 6.18
C ASN A 77 -13.56 -3.92 7.21
N PRO A 78 -14.69 -4.56 6.87
CA PRO A 78 -15.38 -5.50 7.77
C PRO A 78 -14.51 -6.68 8.20
N SER A 79 -13.70 -7.23 7.30
CA SER A 79 -12.76 -8.34 7.56
C SER A 79 -11.64 -7.95 8.54
N LEU A 80 -11.42 -6.64 8.74
CA LEU A 80 -10.46 -6.10 9.70
C LEU A 80 -11.13 -5.55 10.97
N GLY A 81 -12.36 -5.96 11.27
CA GLY A 81 -13.10 -5.47 12.44
C GLY A 81 -13.42 -3.99 12.36
N GLY A 82 -13.68 -3.47 11.16
CA GLY A 82 -13.96 -2.06 10.92
C GLY A 82 -12.74 -1.16 10.96
N ARG A 83 -11.52 -1.71 10.83
CA ARG A 83 -10.29 -0.90 10.72
C ARG A 83 -9.96 -0.61 9.26
N ARG A 84 -9.24 0.49 9.01
CA ARG A 84 -8.76 0.85 7.67
C ARG A 84 -7.47 0.10 7.34
N PRO A 85 -7.39 -0.64 6.23
CA PRO A 85 -6.17 -1.37 5.84
C PRO A 85 -4.90 -0.51 5.87
N ILE A 86 -5.00 0.75 5.43
CA ILE A 86 -3.84 1.65 5.40
C ILE A 86 -3.25 1.93 6.79
N ASP A 87 -4.08 1.96 7.84
CA ASP A 87 -3.60 2.16 9.21
C ASP A 87 -2.86 0.93 9.73
N LEU A 88 -3.21 -0.27 9.26
CA LEU A 88 -2.52 -1.51 9.60
C LEU A 88 -1.17 -1.57 8.91
N ILE A 89 -1.09 -1.18 7.63
CA ILE A 89 0.17 -1.06 6.88
C ILE A 89 1.14 -0.13 7.61
N ARG A 90 0.67 1.05 8.07
CA ARG A 90 1.51 1.98 8.85
C ARG A 90 2.04 1.39 10.15
N ARG A 91 1.28 0.48 10.77
CA ARG A 91 1.63 -0.18 12.03
C ARG A 91 2.40 -1.49 11.83
N ASP A 92 2.78 -1.81 10.59
CA ASP A 92 3.47 -3.06 10.23
C ASP A 92 2.67 -4.33 10.61
N GLN A 93 1.33 -4.21 10.64
CA GLN A 93 0.42 -5.32 10.91
C GLN A 93 0.14 -6.11 9.63
N THR A 94 1.21 -6.74 9.13
CA THR A 94 1.24 -7.39 7.82
C THR A 94 0.24 -8.54 7.72
N ARG A 95 0.19 -9.41 8.73
CA ARG A 95 -0.62 -10.64 8.68
C ARG A 95 -2.09 -10.34 8.45
N GLU A 96 -2.66 -9.43 9.23
CA GLU A 96 -4.07 -9.06 9.15
C GLU A 96 -4.43 -8.47 7.78
N VAL A 97 -3.53 -7.67 7.20
CA VAL A 97 -3.73 -7.09 5.86
C VAL A 97 -3.73 -8.18 4.79
N LEU A 98 -2.81 -9.15 4.87
CA LEU A 98 -2.75 -10.26 3.94
C LEU A 98 -3.97 -11.18 4.05
N ASP A 99 -4.43 -11.46 5.27
CA ASP A 99 -5.64 -12.25 5.52
C ASP A 99 -6.89 -11.54 4.93
N ALA A 100 -7.01 -10.23 5.13
CA ALA A 100 -8.11 -9.44 4.55
C ALA A 100 -8.08 -9.44 3.02
N ILE A 101 -6.89 -9.34 2.41
CA ILE A 101 -6.76 -9.49 0.97
C ILE A 101 -7.23 -10.87 0.54
N ALA A 102 -6.73 -11.96 1.16
CA ALA A 102 -7.10 -13.32 0.79
C ALA A 102 -8.62 -13.54 0.84
N ASN A 103 -9.28 -13.01 1.86
CA ASN A 103 -10.74 -13.04 1.99
C ASN A 103 -11.44 -12.26 0.86
N GLU A 104 -10.94 -11.07 0.52
CA GLU A 104 -11.47 -10.28 -0.62
C GLU A 104 -11.34 -11.05 -1.94
N GLN A 105 -10.23 -11.76 -2.14
CA GLN A 105 -10.06 -12.62 -3.33
C GLN A 105 -11.10 -13.74 -3.36
N ALA A 106 -11.24 -14.46 -2.25
CA ALA A 106 -12.14 -15.60 -2.15
C ALA A 106 -13.60 -15.17 -2.39
N GLY A 107 -14.01 -14.02 -1.85
CA GLY A 107 -15.34 -13.44 -2.08
C GLY A 107 -15.58 -12.96 -3.51
N SER A 108 -14.54 -12.53 -4.23
CA SER A 108 -14.67 -12.09 -5.63
C SER A 108 -14.78 -13.25 -6.64
N PHE A 109 -14.43 -14.48 -6.25
CA PHE A 109 -14.49 -15.66 -7.13
C PHE A 109 -15.70 -16.58 -6.83
N ALA A 110 -16.47 -16.28 -5.78
CA ALA A 110 -17.69 -16.99 -5.42
C ALA A 110 -18.91 -16.40 -6.14
#